data_AF-A0A936ED18-F1
#
_entry.id   AF-A0A936ED18-F1
#
_cell.length_a   1.000
_cell.length_b   1.000
_cell.length_c   1.000
_cell.angle_alpha   90.00
_cell.angle_beta   90.00
_cell.angle_gamma   90.00
#
_symmetry.space_group_name_H-M   'P 1'
#
loop_
_entity.id
_entity.type
_entity.pdbx_description
1 polymer ?
#
loop_
_entity_poly.entity_id
_entity_poly.type
_entity_poly.pdbx_seq_one_letter_code
_entity_poly.pdbx_strand_id
1 'polypeptide(L)'
;MFDWNVVWSSPESDWTSATAWGDMDGDGDLDLAVANIYQPTQIYRAENETLNLFWSSAEVGNGQDIAWGDMDDDGDLDLAVGGVPVNLVYENREGEFVLDWSSTESATTRAIAWGDVDGDGDLDLAVGNAGINQLYKNNGGALTLAWSSAEADNTFSLAWGDVDRDNDLDLVVGNYGLTANRLYLNNSGTLALSWSSAEEEDTTSVAWGDIDGDSDLDLAVGNYNAQPNRLYLNTEGNLDLAWTTTLADTT
;
A
#
# COMPACT_ATOMS: atom_id res chain seq x y z
N MET A 1 -16.62 -12.80 -26.59
CA MET A 1 -17.04 -13.48 -25.35
C MET A 1 -15.74 -13.94 -24.72
N PHE A 2 -15.30 -13.27 -23.66
CA PHE A 2 -14.12 -13.70 -22.91
C PHE A 2 -14.55 -14.88 -22.05
N ASP A 3 -13.74 -15.93 -22.05
CA ASP A 3 -13.99 -17.14 -21.28
C ASP A 3 -13.26 -17.00 -19.94
N TRP A 4 -14.02 -16.73 -18.88
CA TRP A 4 -13.49 -16.52 -17.52
C TRP A 4 -13.36 -17.87 -16.80
N ASN A 5 -12.53 -18.76 -17.34
CA ASN A 5 -12.24 -20.03 -16.69
C ASN A 5 -11.17 -19.83 -15.62
N VAL A 6 -11.32 -20.53 -14.50
CA VAL A 6 -10.26 -20.64 -13.49
C VAL A 6 -9.10 -21.42 -14.11
N VAL A 7 -7.97 -20.76 -14.30
CA VAL A 7 -6.74 -21.36 -14.84
C VAL A 7 -5.84 -21.94 -13.74
N TRP A 8 -5.96 -21.42 -12.53
CA TRP A 8 -5.20 -21.87 -11.37
C TRP A 8 -5.95 -21.59 -10.06
N SER A 9 -5.71 -22.42 -9.05
CA SER A 9 -6.12 -22.21 -7.66
C SER A 9 -5.01 -22.68 -6.76
N SER A 10 -4.70 -21.94 -5.69
CA SER A 10 -3.73 -22.40 -4.69
C SER A 10 -4.21 -23.72 -4.07
N PRO A 11 -3.30 -24.67 -3.79
CA PRO A 11 -3.65 -25.91 -3.09
C PRO A 11 -3.84 -25.70 -1.57
N GLU A 12 -3.37 -24.57 -1.05
CA GLU A 12 -3.43 -24.20 0.36
C GLU A 12 -4.82 -23.66 0.76
N SER A 13 -5.19 -23.85 2.02
CA SER A 13 -6.46 -23.35 2.59
C SER A 13 -6.26 -22.13 3.50
N ASP A 14 -5.21 -21.36 3.23
CA ASP A 14 -4.78 -20.25 4.06
C ASP A 14 -5.71 -19.05 3.94
N TRP A 15 -5.70 -18.19 4.95
CA TRP A 15 -6.44 -16.93 4.92
C TRP A 15 -5.52 -15.85 4.37
N THR A 16 -5.62 -15.58 3.08
CA THR A 16 -4.89 -14.51 2.42
C THR A 16 -5.55 -13.16 2.69
N SER A 17 -4.77 -12.18 3.13
CA SER A 17 -5.22 -10.82 3.42
C SER A 17 -4.91 -9.85 2.28
N ALA A 18 -3.77 -10.04 1.61
CA ALA A 18 -3.31 -9.19 0.52
C ALA A 18 -2.48 -9.97 -0.50
N THR A 19 -2.43 -9.43 -1.72
CA THR A 19 -1.70 -9.96 -2.87
C THR A 19 -1.01 -8.82 -3.60
N ALA A 20 0.21 -9.05 -4.10
CA ALA A 20 0.89 -8.12 -4.98
C ALA A 20 1.49 -8.86 -6.19
N TRP A 21 1.38 -8.25 -7.37
CA TRP A 21 1.99 -8.76 -8.60
C TRP A 21 3.28 -7.99 -8.89
N GLY A 22 4.33 -8.69 -9.29
CA GLY A 22 5.63 -8.11 -9.66
C GLY A 22 6.47 -9.11 -10.45
N ASP A 23 7.29 -8.63 -11.38
CA ASP A 23 8.23 -9.48 -12.14
C ASP A 23 9.51 -9.61 -11.30
N MET A 24 9.59 -10.64 -10.44
CA MET A 24 10.67 -10.74 -9.44
C MET A 24 11.95 -11.37 -10.00
N ASP A 25 11.91 -11.98 -11.19
CA ASP A 25 13.08 -12.59 -11.84
C ASP A 25 13.42 -12.02 -13.23
N GLY A 26 12.69 -10.97 -13.65
CA GLY A 26 12.97 -10.18 -14.84
C GLY A 26 12.65 -10.91 -16.14
N ASP A 27 11.81 -11.95 -16.10
CA ASP A 27 11.47 -12.76 -17.27
C ASP A 27 10.29 -12.18 -18.10
N GLY A 28 9.63 -11.15 -17.55
CA GLY A 28 8.52 -10.42 -18.15
C GLY A 28 7.14 -10.97 -17.82
N ASP A 29 7.03 -12.10 -17.12
CA ASP A 29 5.79 -12.59 -16.52
C ASP A 29 5.67 -12.05 -15.08
N LEU A 30 4.45 -11.69 -14.65
CA LEU A 30 4.24 -11.20 -13.29
C LEU A 30 4.08 -12.38 -12.33
N ASP A 31 4.82 -12.36 -11.24
CA ASP A 31 4.76 -13.27 -10.11
C ASP A 31 3.85 -12.76 -9.00
N LEU A 32 3.31 -13.68 -8.21
CA LEU A 32 2.32 -13.38 -7.18
C LEU A 32 2.91 -13.54 -5.78
N ALA A 33 3.05 -12.44 -5.05
CA ALA A 33 3.24 -12.47 -3.60
C ALA A 33 1.90 -12.46 -2.87
N VAL A 34 1.83 -13.19 -1.76
CA VAL A 34 0.66 -13.26 -0.88
C VAL A 34 1.05 -13.13 0.58
N ALA A 35 0.40 -12.19 1.27
CA ALA A 35 0.41 -12.10 2.71
C ALA A 35 -0.71 -12.99 3.28
N ASN A 36 -0.33 -13.88 4.20
CA ASN A 36 -1.27 -14.79 4.84
C ASN A 36 -1.41 -14.50 6.34
N ILE A 37 -2.58 -14.83 6.87
CA ILE A 37 -2.94 -14.69 8.28
C ILE A 37 -2.63 -16.01 9.01
N TYR A 38 -1.82 -15.93 10.07
CA TYR A 38 -1.34 -17.07 10.87
C TYR A 38 -0.55 -18.12 10.09
N GLN A 39 0.00 -17.73 8.93
CA GLN A 39 0.72 -18.59 7.99
C GLN A 39 1.89 -17.79 7.39
N PRO A 40 2.87 -18.46 6.77
CA PRO A 40 3.96 -17.78 6.07
C PRO A 40 3.46 -16.86 4.95
N THR A 41 4.16 -15.75 4.73
CA THR A 41 4.15 -15.07 3.43
C THR A 41 4.70 -16.02 2.37
N GLN A 42 4.07 -16.07 1.20
CA GLN A 42 4.46 -16.93 0.10
C GLN A 42 4.60 -16.14 -1.20
N ILE A 43 5.46 -16.64 -2.08
CA ILE A 43 5.61 -16.15 -3.46
C ILE A 43 5.35 -17.31 -4.41
N TYR A 44 4.53 -17.06 -5.42
CA TYR A 44 4.24 -18.00 -6.50
C TYR A 44 4.81 -17.46 -7.81
N ARG A 45 5.76 -18.20 -8.38
CA ARG A 45 6.35 -17.86 -9.68
C ARG A 45 5.43 -18.25 -10.83
N ALA A 46 5.25 -17.37 -11.80
CA ALA A 46 4.55 -17.63 -13.04
C ALA A 46 5.43 -18.46 -13.99
N GLU A 47 4.92 -19.61 -14.42
CA GLU A 47 5.58 -20.42 -15.44
C GLU A 47 4.52 -21.08 -16.33
N ASN A 48 4.64 -20.91 -17.65
CA ASN A 48 3.76 -21.55 -18.64
C ASN A 48 2.26 -21.34 -18.33
N GLU A 49 1.86 -20.09 -18.04
CA GLU A 49 0.48 -19.71 -17.69
C GLU A 49 -0.05 -20.34 -16.38
N THR A 50 0.85 -20.82 -15.51
CA THR A 50 0.50 -21.39 -14.19
C THR A 50 1.32 -20.75 -13.07
N LEU A 51 0.82 -20.79 -11.84
CA LEU A 51 1.53 -20.31 -10.66
C LEU A 51 2.08 -21.49 -9.84
N ASN A 52 3.36 -21.44 -9.49
CA ASN A 52 4.03 -22.48 -8.70
C ASN A 52 4.60 -21.86 -7.43
N LEU A 53 4.36 -22.49 -6.26
CA LEU A 53 4.94 -22.02 -5.01
C LEU A 53 6.47 -22.03 -5.15
N PHE A 54 7.06 -20.84 -5.11
CA PHE A 54 8.49 -20.61 -5.31
C PHE A 54 9.19 -20.46 -3.97
N TRP A 55 8.63 -19.63 -3.08
CA TRP A 55 9.24 -19.31 -1.80
C TRP A 55 8.19 -19.20 -0.68
N SER A 56 8.65 -19.42 0.56
CA SER A 56 7.87 -19.19 1.78
C SER A 56 8.79 -18.67 2.87
N SER A 57 8.37 -17.61 3.54
CA SER A 57 9.04 -17.08 4.74
C SER A 57 9.17 -18.14 5.84
N ALA A 58 10.20 -18.00 6.69
CA ALA A 58 10.35 -18.85 7.87
C ALA A 58 9.38 -18.43 8.98
N GLU A 59 9.03 -17.15 8.99
CA GLU A 59 8.16 -16.48 9.92
C GLU A 59 6.70 -16.84 9.65
N VAL A 60 6.03 -17.38 10.65
CA VAL A 60 4.57 -17.53 10.63
C VAL A 60 3.99 -16.30 11.28
N GLY A 61 3.43 -15.42 10.45
CA GLY A 61 2.98 -14.10 10.86
C GLY A 61 1.48 -13.89 10.64
N ASN A 62 1.03 -12.68 10.97
CA ASN A 62 -0.26 -12.18 10.52
C ASN A 62 -0.01 -11.05 9.53
N GLY A 63 0.31 -11.41 8.29
CA GLY A 63 0.43 -10.46 7.19
C GLY A 63 -0.93 -9.85 6.91
N GLN A 64 -0.97 -8.53 6.76
CA GLN A 64 -2.19 -7.75 6.49
C GLN A 64 -2.11 -7.04 5.16
N ASP A 65 -0.90 -6.64 4.73
CA ASP A 65 -0.66 -6.02 3.45
C ASP A 65 0.74 -6.38 2.92
N ILE A 66 0.96 -6.23 1.61
CA ILE A 66 2.17 -6.67 0.93
C ILE A 66 2.49 -5.79 -0.29
N ALA A 67 3.77 -5.42 -0.47
CA ALA A 67 4.19 -4.56 -1.57
C ALA A 67 5.59 -4.94 -2.07
N TRP A 68 5.74 -4.96 -3.40
CA TRP A 68 7.02 -5.07 -4.08
C TRP A 68 7.69 -3.71 -4.22
N GLY A 69 9.02 -3.65 -4.04
CA GLY A 69 9.83 -2.46 -4.30
C GLY A 69 11.32 -2.82 -4.28
N ASP A 70 12.12 -2.18 -5.10
CA ASP A 70 13.59 -2.31 -5.09
C ASP A 70 14.12 -1.42 -3.94
N MET A 71 14.48 -2.03 -2.80
CA MET A 71 14.86 -1.31 -1.59
C MET A 71 16.36 -0.99 -1.56
N ASP A 72 17.20 -1.71 -2.28
CA ASP A 72 18.65 -1.48 -2.27
C ASP A 72 19.22 -1.00 -3.62
N ASP A 73 18.34 -0.66 -4.57
CA ASP A 73 18.65 -0.12 -5.90
C ASP A 73 19.51 -1.08 -6.74
N ASP A 74 19.38 -2.39 -6.51
CA ASP A 74 20.12 -3.41 -7.25
C ASP A 74 19.41 -3.86 -8.55
N GLY A 75 18.14 -3.48 -8.70
CA GLY A 75 17.29 -3.75 -9.86
C GLY A 75 16.37 -4.96 -9.69
N ASP A 76 16.49 -5.72 -8.60
CA ASP A 76 15.61 -6.83 -8.26
C ASP A 76 14.49 -6.35 -7.31
N LEU A 77 13.29 -6.93 -7.44
CA LEU A 77 12.16 -6.55 -6.56
C LEU A 77 12.28 -7.22 -5.18
N ASP A 78 12.29 -6.40 -4.12
CA ASP A 78 12.18 -6.82 -2.72
C ASP A 78 10.75 -6.80 -2.22
N LEU A 79 10.52 -7.46 -1.08
CA LEU A 79 9.18 -7.69 -0.57
C LEU A 79 8.98 -7.10 0.83
N ALA A 80 8.16 -6.06 0.93
CA ALA A 80 7.65 -5.57 2.20
C ALA A 80 6.34 -6.28 2.59
N VAL A 81 6.22 -6.63 3.87
CA VAL A 81 5.04 -7.23 4.47
C VAL A 81 4.64 -6.44 5.70
N GLY A 82 3.47 -5.81 5.62
CA GLY A 82 2.83 -5.16 6.75
C GLY A 82 2.06 -6.18 7.58
N GLY A 83 2.21 -6.19 8.90
CA GLY A 83 1.51 -7.19 9.71
C GLY A 83 1.57 -6.99 11.23
N VAL A 84 1.40 -8.11 11.94
CA VAL A 84 1.44 -8.18 13.41
C VAL A 84 2.44 -9.26 13.85
N PRO A 85 3.30 -9.01 14.84
CA PRO A 85 3.43 -7.76 15.60
C PRO A 85 4.31 -6.71 14.93
N VAL A 86 5.06 -7.06 13.89
CA VAL A 86 6.05 -6.18 13.24
C VAL A 86 5.87 -6.24 11.72
N ASN A 87 6.40 -5.23 11.04
CA ASN A 87 6.57 -5.24 9.59
C ASN A 87 7.90 -5.89 9.26
N LEU A 88 7.97 -6.57 8.12
CA LEU A 88 9.15 -7.28 7.64
C LEU A 88 9.47 -6.84 6.22
N VAL A 89 10.74 -6.75 5.87
CA VAL A 89 11.20 -6.60 4.49
C VAL A 89 12.19 -7.71 4.17
N TYR A 90 11.97 -8.38 3.04
CA TYR A 90 12.82 -9.45 2.53
C TYR A 90 13.51 -8.97 1.27
N GLU A 91 14.84 -8.96 1.30
CA GLU A 91 15.72 -8.64 0.16
C GLU A 91 15.80 -9.83 -0.79
N ASN A 92 15.66 -9.60 -2.09
CA ASN A 92 15.75 -10.60 -3.15
C ASN A 92 17.18 -10.70 -3.68
N ARG A 93 17.97 -11.65 -3.16
CA ARG A 93 19.35 -11.87 -3.61
C ARG A 93 19.39 -12.90 -4.73
N GLU A 94 19.13 -12.47 -5.97
CA GLU A 94 19.10 -13.33 -7.16
C GLU A 94 18.13 -14.54 -7.00
N GLY A 95 16.93 -14.30 -6.46
CA GLY A 95 15.88 -15.30 -6.22
C GLY A 95 15.92 -15.95 -4.83
N GLU A 96 16.88 -15.59 -3.98
CA GLU A 96 16.91 -15.97 -2.56
C GLU A 96 16.40 -14.82 -1.68
N PHE A 97 15.17 -14.93 -1.21
CA PHE A 97 14.58 -13.96 -0.29
C PHE A 97 15.11 -14.14 1.14
N VAL A 98 15.78 -13.11 1.66
CA VAL A 98 16.36 -13.09 3.01
C VAL A 98 15.72 -11.98 3.83
N LEU A 99 15.35 -12.26 5.07
CA LEU A 99 14.87 -11.22 5.98
C LEU A 99 15.99 -10.21 6.24
N ASP A 100 15.83 -8.99 5.73
CA ASP A 100 16.80 -7.92 5.89
C ASP A 100 16.40 -6.95 7.01
N TRP A 101 15.12 -6.58 7.06
CA TRP A 101 14.62 -5.60 8.01
C TRP A 101 13.36 -6.04 8.75
N SER A 102 13.24 -5.58 10.00
CA SER A 102 12.03 -5.70 10.82
C SER A 102 11.79 -4.40 11.56
N SER A 103 10.53 -3.95 11.62
CA SER A 103 10.17 -2.77 12.41
C SER A 103 10.46 -3.01 13.90
N THR A 104 10.88 -1.95 14.60
CA THR A 104 11.07 -1.99 16.05
C THR A 104 9.77 -1.80 16.81
N GLU A 105 8.84 -1.05 16.24
CA GLU A 105 7.54 -0.79 16.82
C GLU A 105 6.59 -1.96 16.58
N SER A 106 5.74 -2.22 17.58
CA SER A 106 4.80 -3.34 17.56
C SER A 106 3.35 -2.87 17.35
N ALA A 107 3.10 -2.17 16.25
CA ALA A 107 1.76 -1.72 15.87
C ALA A 107 1.02 -2.81 15.08
N THR A 108 -0.31 -2.69 15.00
CA THR A 108 -1.08 -3.50 14.04
C THR A 108 -1.11 -2.77 12.72
N THR A 109 -0.22 -3.17 11.81
CA THR A 109 -0.16 -2.61 10.45
C THR A 109 -1.31 -3.17 9.61
N ARG A 110 -1.88 -2.31 8.78
CA ARG A 110 -3.04 -2.60 7.93
C ARG A 110 -2.79 -2.24 6.47
N ALA A 111 -1.88 -1.31 6.21
CA ALA A 111 -1.50 -0.90 4.87
C ALA A 111 -0.01 -0.54 4.84
N ILE A 112 0.66 -0.82 3.72
CA ILE A 112 2.02 -0.36 3.44
C ILE A 112 2.11 0.16 2.00
N ALA A 113 3.00 1.11 1.76
CA ALA A 113 3.26 1.62 0.41
C ALA A 113 4.70 2.13 0.28
N TRP A 114 5.36 1.74 -0.80
CA TRP A 114 6.65 2.29 -1.20
C TRP A 114 6.49 3.62 -1.93
N GLY A 115 7.37 4.59 -1.66
CA GLY A 115 7.45 5.86 -2.39
C GLY A 115 8.69 6.65 -1.98
N ASP A 116 9.32 7.34 -2.93
CA ASP A 116 10.48 8.21 -2.66
C ASP A 116 9.99 9.55 -2.07
N VAL A 117 10.07 9.69 -0.75
CA VAL A 117 9.49 10.82 -0.02
C VAL A 117 10.42 12.04 -0.02
N ASP A 118 11.69 11.91 -0.34
CA ASP A 118 12.59 13.07 -0.35
C ASP A 118 13.39 13.27 -1.63
N GLY A 119 13.00 12.55 -2.68
CA GLY A 119 13.46 12.73 -4.04
C GLY A 119 14.90 12.30 -4.25
N ASP A 120 15.41 11.39 -3.40
CA ASP A 120 16.79 10.93 -3.46
C ASP A 120 17.00 9.67 -4.31
N GLY A 121 15.90 9.06 -4.76
CA GLY A 121 15.86 7.87 -5.59
C GLY A 121 15.58 6.58 -4.82
N ASP A 122 15.80 6.55 -3.50
CA ASP A 122 15.56 5.37 -2.68
C ASP A 122 14.06 5.25 -2.35
N LEU A 123 13.48 4.04 -2.46
CA LEU A 123 12.08 3.83 -2.04
C LEU A 123 11.94 3.85 -0.52
N ASP A 124 11.08 4.73 0.01
CA ASP A 124 10.73 4.79 1.44
C ASP A 124 9.43 4.05 1.74
N LEU A 125 9.31 3.53 2.97
CA LEU A 125 8.18 2.71 3.39
C LEU A 125 7.20 3.49 4.27
N ALA A 126 6.04 3.85 3.72
CA ALA A 126 4.89 4.31 4.51
C ALA A 126 4.14 3.13 5.12
N VAL A 127 3.72 3.29 6.37
CA VAL A 127 3.06 2.27 7.19
C VAL A 127 1.80 2.85 7.82
N GLY A 128 0.66 2.29 7.42
CA GLY A 128 -0.68 2.59 7.92
C GLY A 128 -1.04 1.64 9.05
N ASN A 129 -1.27 2.18 10.24
CA ASN A 129 -1.48 1.40 11.46
C ASN A 129 -2.89 1.56 12.01
N ALA A 130 -3.31 0.59 12.83
CA ALA A 130 -4.32 0.80 13.86
C ALA A 130 -3.71 1.59 15.03
N GLY A 131 -3.47 2.87 14.81
CA GLY A 131 -2.82 3.80 15.72
C GLY A 131 -2.03 4.86 14.94
N ILE A 132 -0.82 5.14 15.41
CA ILE A 132 0.07 6.13 14.79
C ILE A 132 0.63 5.56 13.48
N ASN A 133 0.42 6.26 12.37
CA ASN A 133 1.06 5.95 11.09
C ASN A 133 2.53 6.32 11.14
N GLN A 134 3.34 5.65 10.34
CA GLN A 134 4.79 5.81 10.33
C GLN A 134 5.33 5.89 8.91
N LEU A 135 6.47 6.54 8.77
CA LEU A 135 7.26 6.55 7.54
C LEU A 135 8.68 6.16 7.92
N TYR A 136 9.20 5.14 7.24
CA TYR A 136 10.56 4.69 7.37
C TYR A 136 11.33 5.14 6.14
N LYS A 137 12.29 6.05 6.36
CA LYS A 137 13.16 6.51 5.30
C LYS A 137 14.24 5.46 5.01
N ASN A 138 14.40 5.11 3.74
CA ASN A 138 15.47 4.31 3.22
C ASN A 138 16.71 5.19 2.97
N ASN A 139 17.90 4.63 3.19
CA ASN A 139 19.16 5.30 2.92
C ASN A 139 20.15 4.25 2.43
N GLY A 140 19.98 3.83 1.17
CA GLY A 140 20.72 2.74 0.53
C GLY A 140 20.54 1.39 1.21
N GLY A 141 19.29 0.91 1.28
CA GLY A 141 18.91 -0.37 1.89
C GLY A 141 18.75 -0.36 3.41
N ALA A 142 18.75 0.82 4.05
CA ALA A 142 18.64 0.93 5.51
C ALA A 142 17.41 1.74 5.94
N LEU A 143 16.33 1.04 6.29
CA LEU A 143 15.09 1.67 6.77
C LEU A 143 15.21 2.20 8.21
N THR A 144 14.92 3.50 8.38
CA THR A 144 14.93 4.19 9.68
C THR A 144 13.67 5.03 9.87
N LEU A 145 13.09 5.03 11.08
CA LEU A 145 11.89 5.82 11.36
C LEU A 145 12.17 7.32 11.18
N ALA A 146 11.50 7.95 10.22
CA ALA A 146 11.69 9.36 9.88
C ALA A 146 10.50 10.25 10.28
N TRP A 147 9.28 9.69 10.23
CA TRP A 147 8.07 10.44 10.59
C TRP A 147 7.02 9.55 11.28
N SER A 148 6.16 10.20 12.05
CA SER A 148 4.99 9.60 12.68
C SER A 148 3.84 10.59 12.68
N SER A 149 2.63 10.12 12.39
CA SER A 149 1.43 10.97 12.44
C SER A 149 1.19 11.49 13.87
N ALA A 150 0.55 12.66 13.99
CA ALA A 150 0.09 13.13 15.29
C ALA A 150 -1.16 12.37 15.75
N GLU A 151 -1.94 11.90 14.79
CA GLU A 151 -3.23 11.25 14.98
C GLU A 151 -3.08 9.74 15.03
N ALA A 152 -3.84 9.15 15.95
CA ALA A 152 -3.90 7.72 16.18
C ALA A 152 -5.22 7.18 15.63
N ASP A 153 -5.24 6.95 14.33
CA ASP A 153 -6.42 6.49 13.61
C ASP A 153 -6.28 5.02 13.21
N ASN A 154 -7.30 4.45 12.59
CA ASN A 154 -7.24 3.07 12.10
C ASN A 154 -7.13 3.08 10.58
N THR A 155 -5.91 3.27 10.10
CA THR A 155 -5.60 3.46 8.68
C THR A 155 -5.69 2.14 7.93
N PHE A 156 -6.50 2.07 6.88
CA PHE A 156 -6.73 0.85 6.09
C PHE A 156 -6.17 0.92 4.67
N SER A 157 -5.80 2.11 4.20
CA SER A 157 -5.26 2.29 2.85
C SER A 157 -4.37 3.52 2.80
N LEU A 158 -3.33 3.45 1.97
CA LEU A 158 -2.34 4.50 1.73
C LEU A 158 -2.21 4.68 0.22
N ALA A 159 -1.99 5.91 -0.25
CA ALA A 159 -1.56 6.16 -1.61
C ALA A 159 -0.65 7.38 -1.70
N TRP A 160 0.42 7.26 -2.48
CA TRP A 160 1.33 8.34 -2.82
C TRP A 160 0.87 9.06 -4.09
N GLY A 161 0.99 10.38 -4.13
CA GLY A 161 0.74 11.19 -5.33
C GLY A 161 1.19 12.63 -5.11
N ASP A 162 1.67 13.28 -6.16
CA ASP A 162 1.98 14.72 -6.13
C ASP A 162 0.67 15.51 -6.30
N VAL A 163 0.10 15.97 -5.19
CA VAL A 163 -1.25 16.55 -5.13
C VAL A 163 -1.21 18.06 -5.35
N ASP A 164 -0.11 18.73 -5.01
CA ASP A 164 0.03 20.19 -5.20
C ASP A 164 0.99 20.60 -6.33
N ARG A 165 1.53 19.62 -7.07
CA ARG A 165 2.41 19.78 -8.24
C ARG A 165 3.76 20.39 -7.92
N ASP A 166 4.30 20.14 -6.74
CA ASP A 166 5.64 20.57 -6.38
C ASP A 166 6.73 19.51 -6.69
N ASN A 167 6.32 18.33 -7.16
CA ASN A 167 7.12 17.13 -7.44
C ASN A 167 7.61 16.37 -6.20
N ASP A 168 7.09 16.67 -5.01
CA ASP A 168 7.24 15.82 -3.84
C ASP A 168 6.02 14.88 -3.76
N LEU A 169 6.24 13.60 -3.41
CA LEU A 169 5.12 12.67 -3.23
C LEU A 169 4.38 12.96 -1.92
N ASP A 170 3.08 13.25 -2.00
CA ASP A 170 2.19 13.43 -0.85
C ASP A 170 1.48 12.12 -0.47
N LEU A 171 1.11 12.01 0.82
CA LEU A 171 0.49 10.81 1.36
C LEU A 171 -0.98 11.04 1.71
N VAL A 172 -1.89 10.38 1.00
CA VAL A 172 -3.28 10.23 1.48
C VAL A 172 -3.46 8.94 2.24
N VAL A 173 -4.26 9.00 3.31
CA VAL A 173 -4.59 7.85 4.14
C VAL A 173 -6.11 7.72 4.27
N GLY A 174 -6.59 6.49 4.06
CA GLY A 174 -7.98 6.08 4.24
C GLY A 174 -8.19 5.47 5.62
N ASN A 175 -9.15 6.00 6.40
CA ASN A 175 -9.35 5.61 7.79
C ASN A 175 -10.67 4.86 8.01
N TYR A 176 -10.62 3.81 8.84
CA TYR A 176 -11.77 3.02 9.27
C TYR A 176 -12.21 3.41 10.69
N GLY A 177 -13.49 3.27 11.01
CA GLY A 177 -14.01 3.47 12.37
C GLY A 177 -14.65 4.84 12.56
N LEU A 178 -15.34 5.33 11.52
CA LEU A 178 -15.97 6.65 11.48
C LEU A 178 -14.96 7.75 11.81
N THR A 179 -13.88 7.79 11.04
CA THR A 179 -12.77 8.74 11.22
C THR A 179 -12.48 9.42 9.89
N ALA A 180 -12.15 10.71 9.91
CA ALA A 180 -11.84 11.45 8.70
C ALA A 180 -10.61 10.85 7.99
N ASN A 181 -10.66 10.80 6.66
CA ASN A 181 -9.49 10.57 5.82
C ASN A 181 -8.55 11.77 5.92
N ARG A 182 -7.26 11.58 5.65
CA ARG A 182 -6.26 12.65 5.75
C ARG A 182 -5.33 12.69 4.55
N LEU A 183 -4.94 13.90 4.17
CA LEU A 183 -3.84 14.15 3.24
C LEU A 183 -2.72 14.86 4.00
N TYR A 184 -1.54 14.30 3.90
CA TYR A 184 -0.30 14.89 4.39
C TYR A 184 0.49 15.38 3.19
N LEU A 185 0.65 16.69 3.07
CA LEU A 185 1.55 17.25 2.06
C LEU A 185 2.99 17.04 2.50
N ASN A 186 3.81 16.70 1.53
CA ASN A 186 5.23 16.57 1.68
C ASN A 186 5.91 17.89 1.34
N ASN A 187 6.96 18.21 2.06
CA ASN A 187 7.79 19.38 1.78
C ASN A 187 9.24 18.92 1.97
N SER A 188 9.81 18.35 0.92
CA SER A 188 11.17 17.81 0.87
C SER A 188 11.45 16.80 2.00
N GLY A 189 10.66 15.73 2.06
CA GLY A 189 10.79 14.63 3.04
C GLY A 189 10.07 14.85 4.37
N THR A 190 9.34 15.96 4.53
CA THR A 190 8.61 16.26 5.76
C THR A 190 7.11 16.28 5.52
N LEU A 191 6.41 15.24 5.99
CA LEU A 191 4.95 15.13 5.92
C LEU A 191 4.25 16.01 6.97
N ALA A 192 3.28 16.82 6.53
CA ALA A 192 2.45 17.65 7.37
C ALA A 192 0.96 17.55 6.98
N LEU A 193 0.08 17.45 7.97
CA LEU A 193 -1.37 17.38 7.71
C LEU A 193 -1.83 18.66 7.00
N SER A 194 -2.42 18.50 5.83
CA SER A 194 -2.94 19.60 5.01
C SER A 194 -4.45 19.57 4.86
N TRP A 195 -5.03 18.37 4.75
CA TRP A 195 -6.47 18.21 4.57
C TRP A 195 -7.03 17.04 5.37
N SER A 196 -8.31 17.17 5.73
CA SER A 196 -9.10 16.08 6.31
C SER A 196 -10.50 16.10 5.70
N SER A 197 -11.06 14.92 5.41
CA SER A 197 -12.43 14.84 4.92
C SER A 197 -13.40 15.41 5.95
N ALA A 198 -14.49 16.02 5.48
CA ALA A 198 -15.55 16.46 6.38
C ALA A 198 -16.38 15.28 6.91
N GLU A 199 -16.40 14.20 6.15
CA GLU A 199 -17.09 12.96 6.39
C GLU A 199 -16.23 12.03 7.25
N GLU A 200 -16.84 11.48 8.29
CA GLU A 200 -16.27 10.47 9.19
C GLU A 200 -16.89 9.11 8.86
N GLU A 201 -16.30 8.42 7.88
CA GLU A 201 -16.79 7.17 7.30
C GLU A 201 -15.81 6.01 7.58
N ASP A 202 -16.16 4.80 7.14
CA ASP A 202 -15.35 3.58 7.22
C ASP A 202 -14.66 3.37 5.88
N THR A 203 -13.60 4.14 5.62
CA THR A 203 -12.81 4.04 4.39
C THR A 203 -11.92 2.81 4.42
N THR A 204 -11.97 2.01 3.35
CA THR A 204 -11.16 0.79 3.19
C THR A 204 -10.23 0.85 1.99
N SER A 205 -10.38 1.83 1.10
CA SER A 205 -9.53 2.00 -0.07
C SER A 205 -9.51 3.46 -0.50
N VAL A 206 -8.32 3.93 -0.88
CA VAL A 206 -8.11 5.23 -1.54
C VAL A 206 -7.32 5.01 -2.83
N ALA A 207 -7.57 5.86 -3.84
CA ALA A 207 -6.83 5.83 -5.10
C ALA A 207 -6.79 7.22 -5.73
N TRP A 208 -5.68 7.53 -6.39
CA TRP A 208 -5.50 8.74 -7.18
C TRP A 208 -5.84 8.50 -8.66
N GLY A 209 -6.32 9.53 -9.34
CA GLY A 209 -6.41 9.56 -10.80
C GLY A 209 -6.90 10.92 -11.30
N ASP A 210 -6.49 11.32 -12.50
CA ASP A 210 -6.97 12.54 -13.16
C ASP A 210 -8.28 12.21 -13.91
N ILE A 211 -9.43 12.53 -13.31
CA ILE A 211 -10.73 12.11 -13.84
C ILE A 211 -11.32 13.10 -14.85
N ASP A 212 -10.94 14.38 -14.75
CA ASP A 212 -11.50 15.45 -15.58
C ASP A 212 -10.52 15.97 -16.65
N GLY A 213 -9.29 15.48 -16.65
CA GLY A 213 -8.27 15.73 -17.65
C GLY A 213 -7.52 17.05 -17.44
N ASP A 214 -7.56 17.61 -16.23
CA ASP A 214 -6.86 18.84 -15.88
C ASP A 214 -5.42 18.63 -15.41
N SER A 215 -4.98 17.36 -15.33
CA SER A 215 -3.68 16.87 -14.88
C SER A 215 -3.42 17.00 -13.37
N ASP A 216 -4.43 17.32 -12.56
CA ASP A 216 -4.36 17.24 -11.10
C ASP A 216 -4.81 15.83 -10.67
N LEU A 217 -4.19 15.26 -9.63
CA LEU A 217 -4.61 13.96 -9.11
C LEU A 217 -5.87 14.13 -8.26
N ASP A 218 -6.98 13.51 -8.67
CA ASP A 218 -8.24 13.46 -7.92
C ASP A 218 -8.31 12.23 -7.01
N LEU A 219 -8.99 12.37 -5.87
CA LEU A 219 -9.08 11.32 -4.87
C LEU A 219 -10.39 10.54 -4.99
N ALA A 220 -10.30 9.25 -5.31
CA ALA A 220 -11.39 8.29 -5.15
C ALA A 220 -11.30 7.59 -3.79
N VAL A 221 -12.43 7.48 -3.09
CA VAL A 221 -12.53 6.85 -1.76
C VAL A 221 -13.59 5.76 -1.77
N GLY A 222 -13.19 4.54 -1.42
CA GLY A 222 -14.06 3.38 -1.23
C GLY A 222 -14.42 3.18 0.23
N ASN A 223 -15.72 3.16 0.53
CA ASN A 223 -16.26 3.04 1.88
C ASN A 223 -17.00 1.72 2.12
N TYR A 224 -16.96 1.25 3.36
CA TYR A 224 -17.61 0.02 3.81
C TYR A 224 -18.96 0.31 4.52
N ASN A 225 -19.65 -0.73 5.01
CA ASN A 225 -20.88 -0.61 5.82
C ASN A 225 -22.05 0.15 5.16
N ALA A 226 -22.20 0.01 3.84
CA ALA A 226 -23.24 0.69 3.05
C ALA A 226 -23.18 2.23 3.14
N GLN A 227 -22.00 2.77 3.44
CA GLN A 227 -21.69 4.18 3.27
C GLN A 227 -21.33 4.46 1.81
N PRO A 228 -21.58 5.67 1.30
CA PRO A 228 -21.32 5.97 -0.09
C PRO A 228 -19.82 6.10 -0.38
N ASN A 229 -19.38 5.67 -1.56
CA ASN A 229 -18.04 6.00 -2.06
C ASN A 229 -18.01 7.48 -2.45
N ARG A 230 -16.84 8.10 -2.35
CA ARG A 230 -16.64 9.54 -2.60
C ARG A 230 -15.61 9.75 -3.71
N LEU A 231 -15.77 10.87 -4.42
CA LEU A 231 -14.76 11.41 -5.33
C LEU A 231 -14.55 12.88 -4.96
N TYR A 232 -13.30 13.25 -4.72
CA TYR A 232 -12.88 14.61 -4.48
C TYR A 232 -12.07 15.09 -5.68
N LEU A 233 -12.49 16.20 -6.29
CA LEU A 233 -11.68 16.85 -7.31
C LEU A 233 -10.59 17.66 -6.63
N ASN A 234 -9.40 17.60 -7.19
CA ASN A 234 -8.29 18.42 -6.76
C ASN A 234 -8.24 19.70 -7.58
N THR A 235 -8.07 20.85 -6.92
CA THR A 235 -7.78 22.11 -7.61
C THR A 235 -6.62 22.79 -6.89
N GLU A 236 -5.43 22.67 -7.48
CA GLU A 236 -4.18 23.24 -6.94
C GLU A 236 -3.93 22.83 -5.47
N GLY A 237 -3.99 21.53 -5.17
CA GLY A 237 -3.74 20.97 -3.83
C GLY A 237 -4.95 20.95 -2.89
N ASN A 238 -6.13 21.39 -3.35
CA ASN A 238 -7.36 21.44 -2.55
C ASN A 238 -8.35 20.38 -2.99
N LEU A 239 -8.68 19.45 -2.10
CA LEU A 239 -9.65 18.38 -2.35
C LEU A 239 -11.07 18.82 -1.98
N ASP A 240 -11.93 18.95 -2.99
CA ASP A 240 -13.35 19.30 -2.85
C ASP A 240 -14.25 18.13 -3.25
N LEU A 241 -15.26 17.81 -2.42
CA LEU A 241 -16.19 16.73 -2.72
C LEU A 241 -16.98 17.03 -4.00
N ALA A 242 -16.78 16.20 -5.02
CA ALA A 242 -17.36 16.38 -6.34
C ALA A 242 -18.47 15.37 -6.65
N TRP A 243 -18.33 14.13 -6.14
CA TRP A 243 -19.32 13.09 -6.38
C TRP A 243 -19.43 12.08 -5.22
N THR A 244 -20.60 11.46 -5.12
CA THR A 244 -20.92 10.42 -4.14
C THR A 244 -21.73 9.32 -4.81
N THR A 245 -21.47 8.05 -4.48
CA THR A 245 -22.39 6.99 -4.91
C THR A 245 -23.75 7.21 -4.25
N THR A 246 -24.81 6.77 -4.94
CA THR A 246 -26.12 6.63 -4.33
C THR A 246 -26.43 5.15 -4.15
N LEU A 247 -27.20 4.79 -3.12
CA LEU A 247 -27.63 3.41 -2.85
C LEU A 247 -28.48 2.78 -3.98
N ALA A 248 -28.68 3.48 -5.11
CA ALA A 248 -29.43 3.03 -6.27
C ALA A 248 -28.57 2.38 -7.37
N ASP A 249 -27.24 2.32 -7.24
CA ASP A 249 -26.35 1.60 -8.16
C ASP A 249 -26.38 0.07 -7.93
N THR A 250 -27.59 -0.49 -7.98
CA THR A 250 -27.83 -1.95 -7.97
C THR A 250 -28.42 -2.43 -9.30
N THR A 251 -27.91 -1.93 -10.43
CA THR A 251 -28.30 -2.45 -11.75
C THR A 251 -27.11 -2.71 -12.64
#